data_AF-A0A9D9J2Y4-F1
#
_entry.id   AF-A0A9D9J2Y4-F1
#
_cell.length_a   1.000
_cell.length_b   1.000
_cell.length_c   1.000
_cell.angle_alpha   90.00
_cell.angle_beta   90.00
_cell.angle_gamma   90.00
#
_symmetry.space_group_name_H-M   'P 1'
#
loop_
_entity.id
_entity.type
_entity.pdbx_description
1 polymer ?
#
loop_
_entity_poly.entity_id
_entity_poly.type
_entity_poly.pdbx_seq_one_letter_code
_entity_poly.pdbx_strand_id
1 'polypeptide(L)'
;TLKGISVIVPSRAEYETGFAGWVTHLCRMAVQLGCRIRFHSDTQSVKSLRAAADNADAGTLAEIVPADKASLQDRMDIRVDREHLLVVVSARQGSISYDPAFDRLPALLNRYFQECNLMILYPEQIDRQDIVSFSDPRGN
;
A
#
# COMPACT_ATOMS: atom_id res chain seq x y z
N THR A 1 -21.23 -4.87 7.80
CA THR A 1 -20.65 -5.52 6.61
C THR A 1 -19.71 -4.53 5.96
N LEU A 2 -18.59 -4.99 5.36
CA LEU A 2 -17.63 -4.08 4.74
C LEU A 2 -18.24 -3.43 3.49
N LYS A 3 -18.20 -2.09 3.36
CA LYS A 3 -18.84 -1.35 2.26
C LYS A 3 -17.86 -0.79 1.22
N GLY A 4 -16.56 -0.84 1.50
CA GLY A 4 -15.54 -0.33 0.60
C GLY A 4 -14.13 -0.56 1.14
N ILE A 5 -13.14 -0.36 0.29
CA ILE A 5 -11.72 -0.46 0.62
C ILE A 5 -11.06 0.88 0.28
N SER A 6 -10.32 1.46 1.22
CA SER A 6 -9.51 2.67 1.01
C SER A 6 -8.05 2.32 1.19
N VAL A 7 -7.24 2.51 0.16
CA VAL A 7 -5.83 2.13 0.12
C VAL A 7 -4.97 3.39 0.14
N ILE A 8 -4.13 3.55 1.16
CA ILE A 8 -3.07 4.56 1.18
C ILE A 8 -1.85 3.96 0.49
N VAL A 9 -1.48 4.55 -0.65
CA VAL A 9 -0.33 4.14 -1.46
C VAL A 9 0.83 5.12 -1.18
N PRO A 10 2.03 4.63 -0.80
CA PRO A 10 3.18 5.49 -0.61
C PRO A 10 3.66 6.07 -1.94
N SER A 11 4.34 7.21 -1.86
CA SER A 11 4.96 7.82 -3.03
C SER A 11 5.99 6.87 -3.65
N ARG A 12 6.06 6.82 -4.98
CA ARG A 12 7.00 5.96 -5.74
C ARG A 12 6.74 4.45 -5.62
N ALA A 13 5.55 4.02 -5.17
CA ALA A 13 5.22 2.59 -5.05
C ALA A 13 5.25 1.85 -6.40
N GLU A 14 5.00 2.54 -7.51
CA GLU A 14 5.01 1.99 -8.87
C GLU A 14 6.39 1.49 -9.33
N TYR A 15 7.45 1.89 -8.64
CA TYR A 15 8.82 1.45 -8.90
C TYR A 15 9.23 0.22 -8.07
N GLU A 16 8.39 -0.20 -7.11
CA GLU A 16 8.67 -1.37 -6.28
C GLU A 16 8.34 -2.67 -7.01
N THR A 17 9.10 -3.72 -6.71
CA THR A 17 8.77 -5.07 -7.14
C THR A 17 7.44 -5.51 -6.54
N GLY A 18 6.65 -6.26 -7.33
CA GLY A 18 5.35 -6.74 -6.89
C GLY A 18 4.24 -5.69 -6.91
N PHE A 19 4.50 -4.45 -7.37
CA PHE A 19 3.49 -3.38 -7.46
C PHE A 19 2.18 -3.84 -8.11
N ALA A 20 2.27 -4.33 -9.35
CA ALA A 20 1.09 -4.80 -10.07
C ALA A 20 0.41 -5.97 -9.33
N GLY A 21 1.19 -6.88 -8.73
CA GLY A 21 0.69 -8.05 -8.03
C GLY A 21 -0.21 -7.68 -6.84
N TRP A 22 0.26 -6.82 -5.94
CA TRP A 22 -0.55 -6.43 -4.78
C TRP A 22 -1.74 -5.54 -5.16
N VAL A 23 -1.62 -4.68 -6.18
CA VAL A 23 -2.76 -3.90 -6.69
C VAL A 23 -3.83 -4.84 -7.23
N THR A 24 -3.46 -5.79 -8.08
CA THR A 24 -4.37 -6.78 -8.65
C THR A 24 -5.03 -7.63 -7.58
N HIS A 25 -4.31 -8.05 -6.54
CA HIS A 25 -4.89 -8.79 -5.41
C HIS A 25 -5.92 -7.99 -4.63
N LEU A 26 -5.65 -6.72 -4.31
CA LEU A 26 -6.60 -5.85 -3.63
C LEU A 26 -7.84 -5.57 -4.49
N CYS A 27 -7.66 -5.37 -5.79
CA CYS A 27 -8.77 -5.21 -6.74
C CYS A 27 -9.65 -6.47 -6.81
N ARG A 28 -9.05 -7.66 -6.91
CA ARG A 28 -9.81 -8.93 -6.90
C ARG A 28 -10.56 -9.14 -5.60
N MET A 29 -9.97 -8.77 -4.46
CA MET A 29 -10.64 -8.78 -3.17
C MET A 29 -11.87 -7.85 -3.18
N ALA A 30 -11.75 -6.65 -3.73
CA ALA A 30 -12.88 -5.71 -3.87
C ALA A 30 -14.02 -6.28 -4.72
N VAL A 31 -13.68 -6.88 -5.87
CA VAL A 31 -14.64 -7.56 -6.76
C VAL A 31 -15.34 -8.70 -6.03
N GLN A 32 -14.60 -9.56 -5.33
CA GLN A 32 -15.17 -10.68 -4.58
C GLN A 32 -16.10 -10.23 -3.45
N LEU A 33 -15.78 -9.11 -2.80
CA LEU A 33 -16.61 -8.50 -1.77
C LEU A 33 -17.77 -7.66 -2.33
N GLY A 34 -17.82 -7.45 -3.65
CA GLY A 34 -18.83 -6.60 -4.30
C GLY A 34 -18.78 -5.14 -3.87
N CYS A 35 -17.61 -4.62 -3.50
CA CYS A 35 -17.43 -3.27 -2.98
C CYS A 35 -16.45 -2.44 -3.82
N ARG A 36 -16.49 -1.12 -3.65
CA ARG A 36 -15.55 -0.20 -4.32
C ARG A 36 -14.21 -0.16 -3.59
N ILE A 37 -13.13 -0.05 -4.36
CA ILE A 37 -11.78 0.18 -3.87
C ILE A 37 -11.26 1.53 -4.34
N ARG A 38 -10.70 2.31 -3.42
CA ARG A 38 -10.15 3.64 -3.69
C ARG A 38 -8.66 3.69 -3.36
N PHE A 39 -7.82 4.04 -4.32
CA PHE A 39 -6.38 4.22 -4.14
C PHE A 39 -6.05 5.70 -3.96
N HIS A 40 -5.57 6.07 -2.77
CA HIS A 40 -5.04 7.39 -2.44
C HIS A 40 -3.53 7.41 -2.72
N SER A 41 -3.13 8.01 -3.84
CA SER A 41 -1.77 7.93 -4.38
C SER A 41 -1.26 9.29 -4.82
N ASP A 42 0.03 9.41 -5.17
CA ASP A 42 0.52 10.59 -5.87
C ASP A 42 0.05 10.61 -7.34
N THR A 43 0.18 11.76 -7.99
CA THR A 43 -0.22 11.91 -9.40
C THR A 43 0.63 11.05 -10.35
N GLN A 44 1.86 10.71 -9.96
CA GLN A 44 2.80 9.92 -10.76
C GLN A 44 2.35 8.44 -10.86
N SER A 45 1.85 7.89 -9.76
CA SER A 45 1.37 6.51 -9.66
C SER A 45 0.06 6.25 -10.39
N VAL A 46 -0.71 7.28 -10.75
CA VAL A 46 -2.08 7.14 -11.29
C VAL A 46 -2.13 6.25 -12.53
N LYS A 47 -1.18 6.42 -13.46
CA LYS A 47 -1.15 5.63 -14.71
C LYS A 47 -0.87 4.16 -14.42
N SER A 48 0.10 3.89 -13.55
CA SER A 48 0.50 2.53 -13.17
C SER A 48 -0.60 1.82 -12.37
N LEU A 49 -1.24 2.52 -11.42
CA LEU A 49 -2.38 2.00 -10.66
C LEU A 49 -3.54 1.64 -11.59
N ARG A 50 -3.85 2.52 -12.55
CA ARG A 50 -4.95 2.29 -13.50
C ARG A 50 -4.68 1.05 -14.35
N ALA A 51 -3.48 0.95 -14.93
CA ALA A 51 -3.10 -0.23 -15.70
C ALA A 51 -3.18 -1.53 -14.88
N ALA A 52 -2.71 -1.53 -13.63
CA ALA A 52 -2.78 -2.71 -12.77
C ALA A 52 -4.21 -3.07 -12.32
N ALA A 53 -5.08 -2.07 -12.11
CA ALA A 53 -6.49 -2.27 -11.78
C ALA A 53 -7.31 -2.77 -12.99
N ASP A 54 -7.00 -2.27 -14.19
CA ASP A 54 -7.64 -2.73 -15.44
C ASP A 54 -7.29 -4.20 -15.71
N ASN A 55 -6.04 -4.62 -15.48
CA ASN A 55 -5.62 -6.03 -15.55
C ASN A 55 -6.30 -6.94 -14.52
N ALA A 56 -6.93 -6.37 -13.49
CA ALA A 56 -7.65 -7.09 -12.45
C ALA A 56 -9.17 -7.16 -12.72
N ASP A 57 -9.63 -6.67 -13.88
CA ASP A 57 -11.04 -6.55 -14.25
C ASP A 57 -11.88 -5.78 -13.21
N ALA A 58 -11.26 -4.83 -12.50
CA ALA A 58 -11.94 -4.06 -11.46
C ALA A 58 -12.96 -3.06 -12.02
N GLY A 59 -12.79 -2.63 -13.28
CA GLY A 59 -13.70 -1.72 -13.97
C GLY A 59 -14.05 -0.48 -13.15
N THR A 60 -15.34 -0.21 -12.96
CA THR A 60 -15.83 0.96 -12.20
C THR A 60 -15.74 0.81 -10.68
N LEU A 61 -15.33 -0.37 -10.18
CA LEU A 61 -15.12 -0.58 -8.75
C LEU A 61 -13.80 0.04 -8.27
N ALA A 62 -12.82 0.25 -9.15
CA ALA A 62 -11.56 0.89 -8.81
C ALA A 62 -11.58 2.40 -9.10
N GLU A 63 -11.41 3.19 -8.04
CA GLU A 63 -11.24 4.63 -8.09
C GLU A 63 -9.79 4.98 -7.70
N ILE A 64 -9.15 5.89 -8.43
CA ILE A 64 -7.83 6.41 -8.08
C ILE A 64 -7.99 7.89 -7.76
N VAL A 65 -7.67 8.24 -6.51
CA VAL A 65 -7.75 9.60 -5.99
C VAL A 65 -6.32 10.14 -5.87
N PRO A 66 -5.85 10.92 -6.85
CA PRO A 66 -4.55 11.57 -6.76
C PRO A 66 -4.59 12.61 -5.64
N ALA A 67 -3.55 12.59 -4.81
CA ALA A 67 -3.31 13.55 -3.75
C ALA A 67 -1.87 14.04 -3.88
N ASP A 68 -1.71 15.35 -4.01
CA ASP A 68 -0.40 16.00 -4.02
C ASP A 68 0.13 16.10 -2.59
N LYS A 69 0.59 14.96 -2.08
CA LYS A 69 1.05 14.76 -0.70
C LYS A 69 2.43 14.11 -0.72
N ALA A 70 3.39 14.81 -0.13
CA ALA A 70 4.80 14.40 -0.17
C ALA A 70 5.07 13.15 0.69
N SER A 71 4.43 13.07 1.86
CA SER A 71 4.65 11.99 2.81
C SER A 71 3.38 11.19 3.14
N LEU A 72 3.56 10.02 3.72
CA LEU A 72 2.51 9.21 4.34
C LEU A 72 1.78 10.00 5.44
N GLN A 73 2.52 10.76 6.25
CA GLN A 73 1.93 11.53 7.34
C GLN A 73 0.94 12.58 6.80
N ASP A 74 1.24 13.21 5.67
CA ASP A 74 0.38 14.21 5.04
C ASP A 74 -0.91 13.61 4.44
N ARG A 75 -0.95 12.28 4.28
CA ARG A 75 -2.10 11.50 3.80
C ARG A 75 -2.98 10.98 4.93
N MET A 76 -2.61 11.21 6.19
CA MET A 76 -3.46 10.82 7.33
C MET A 76 -4.74 11.68 7.46
N ASP A 77 -4.87 12.73 6.64
CA ASP A 77 -6.06 13.57 6.54
C ASP A 77 -7.19 12.96 5.70
N ILE A 78 -6.94 11.83 5.01
CA ILE A 78 -7.99 11.16 4.23
C ILE A 78 -9.16 10.76 5.13
N ARG A 79 -10.37 10.87 4.58
CA ARG A 79 -11.59 10.40 5.26
C ARG A 79 -11.91 8.99 4.81
N VAL A 80 -11.99 8.08 5.77
CA VAL A 80 -12.36 6.68 5.57
C VAL A 80 -13.56 6.37 6.46
N ASP A 81 -14.61 5.83 5.86
CA ASP A 81 -15.80 5.43 6.60
C ASP A 81 -15.49 4.25 7.53
N ARG A 82 -16.14 4.20 8.70
CA ARG A 82 -15.94 3.11 9.69
C ARG A 82 -16.32 1.73 9.14
N GLU A 83 -17.20 1.68 8.15
CA GLU A 83 -17.61 0.45 7.47
C GLU A 83 -16.66 0.04 6.32
N HIS A 84 -15.59 0.80 6.07
CA HIS A 84 -14.58 0.47 5.08
C HIS A 84 -13.38 -0.25 5.71
N LEU A 85 -12.63 -0.96 4.87
CA LEU A 85 -11.29 -1.44 5.19
C LEU A 85 -10.28 -0.36 4.77
N LEU A 86 -9.55 0.18 5.72
CA LEU A 86 -8.34 0.96 5.45
C LEU A 86 -7.18 -0.01 5.22
N VAL A 87 -6.53 0.09 4.07
CA VAL A 87 -5.29 -0.62 3.75
C VAL A 87 -4.16 0.41 3.69
N VAL A 88 -3.10 0.21 4.48
CA VAL A 88 -1.87 1.02 4.37
C VAL A 88 -0.77 0.17 3.76
N VAL A 89 -0.29 0.58 2.58
CA VAL A 89 0.86 -0.07 1.96
C VAL A 89 2.13 0.48 2.61
N SER A 90 2.82 -0.36 3.37
CA SER A 90 4.00 0.00 4.16
C SER A 90 5.24 -0.62 3.56
N ALA A 91 6.07 0.23 2.94
CA ALA A 91 7.35 -0.18 2.40
C ALA A 91 8.38 -0.30 3.52
N ARG A 92 9.30 -1.25 3.42
CA ARG A 92 10.32 -1.46 4.46
C ARG A 92 11.48 -0.50 4.28
N GLN A 93 12.20 -0.24 5.36
CA GLN A 93 13.42 0.56 5.33
C GLN A 93 14.40 0.03 4.26
N GLY A 94 14.92 0.93 3.44
CA GLY A 94 15.84 0.60 2.35
C GLY A 94 15.19 0.29 1.00
N SER A 95 13.86 0.31 0.90
CA SER A 95 13.12 0.24 -0.37
C SER A 95 12.85 1.64 -0.95
N ILE A 96 12.39 1.70 -2.21
CA ILE A 96 12.24 2.96 -2.97
C ILE A 96 11.12 3.84 -2.41
N SER A 97 10.02 3.22 -2.03
CA SER A 97 8.81 3.86 -1.52
C SER A 97 8.77 4.01 -0.01
N TYR A 98 9.90 3.79 0.68
CA TYR A 98 10.02 4.00 2.12
C TYR A 98 9.78 5.47 2.50
N ASP A 99 8.97 5.66 3.54
CA ASP A 99 8.67 6.93 4.19
C ASP A 99 9.00 6.83 5.68
N PRO A 100 9.74 7.77 6.29
CA PRO A 100 10.07 7.76 7.72
C PRO A 100 8.85 7.72 8.65
N ALA A 101 7.66 8.11 8.18
CA ALA A 101 6.43 8.01 8.95
C ALA A 101 6.02 6.55 9.23
N PHE A 102 6.52 5.57 8.46
CA PHE A 102 6.27 4.15 8.73
C PHE A 102 6.78 3.70 10.09
N ASP A 103 7.89 4.27 10.58
CA ASP A 103 8.45 3.96 11.91
C ASP A 103 7.49 4.35 13.04
N ARG A 104 6.56 5.29 12.76
CA ARG A 104 5.54 5.79 13.69
C ARG A 104 4.12 5.38 13.27
N LEU A 105 3.99 4.43 12.35
CA LEU A 105 2.70 4.04 11.77
C LEU A 105 1.65 3.66 12.84
N PRO A 106 1.97 2.87 13.88
CA PRO A 106 0.98 2.54 14.92
C PRO A 106 0.42 3.79 15.62
N ALA A 107 1.27 4.76 15.93
CA ALA A 107 0.86 6.01 16.58
C ALA A 107 0.01 6.88 15.66
N LEU A 108 0.32 6.91 14.36
CA LEU A 108 -0.48 7.62 13.36
C LEU A 108 -1.87 6.97 13.21
N LEU A 109 -1.91 5.65 13.04
CA LEU A 109 -3.17 4.91 12.89
C LEU A 109 -4.06 5.07 14.13
N ASN A 110 -3.49 4.99 15.33
CA ASN A 110 -4.21 5.22 16.57
C ASN A 110 -4.61 6.69 16.77
N ARG A 111 -4.09 7.65 16.00
CA ARG A 111 -4.50 9.05 16.09
C ARG A 111 -5.60 9.40 15.09
N TYR A 112 -5.52 8.84 13.88
CA TYR A 112 -6.36 9.27 12.75
C TYR A 112 -7.45 8.25 12.37
N PHE A 113 -7.26 6.96 12.66
CA PHE A 113 -8.09 5.87 12.15
C PHE A 113 -8.49 4.84 13.22
N GLN A 114 -8.66 5.26 14.47
CA GLN A 114 -8.96 4.37 15.61
C GLN A 114 -10.18 3.46 15.41
N GLU A 115 -11.17 3.94 14.66
CA GLU A 115 -12.46 3.26 14.49
C GLU A 115 -12.58 2.57 13.13
N CYS A 116 -11.52 2.59 12.31
CA CYS A 116 -11.50 1.94 11.01
C CYS A 116 -11.08 0.48 11.13
N ASN A 117 -11.63 -0.38 10.27
CA ASN A 117 -11.04 -1.69 10.04
C ASN A 117 -9.71 -1.49 9.31
N LEU A 118 -8.65 -2.14 9.74
CA LEU A 118 -7.29 -1.87 9.25
C LEU A 118 -6.63 -3.13 8.71
N MET A 119 -5.90 -2.97 7.61
CA MET A 119 -4.91 -3.91 7.09
C MET A 119 -3.62 -3.16 6.78
N ILE A 120 -2.49 -3.72 7.20
CA ILE A 120 -1.17 -3.23 6.78
C ILE A 120 -0.62 -4.21 5.76
N LEU A 121 -0.32 -3.71 4.57
CA LEU A 121 0.23 -4.50 3.47
C LEU A 121 1.71 -4.18 3.34
N TYR A 122 2.56 -5.20 3.50
CA TYR A 122 3.99 -5.09 3.21
C TYR A 122 4.26 -5.66 1.81
N PRO A 123 4.68 -4.83 0.83
CA PRO A 123 4.99 -5.31 -0.51
C PRO A 123 6.13 -6.32 -0.54
N GLU A 124 6.20 -7.05 -1.66
CA GLU A 124 7.31 -7.93 -2.00
C GLU A 124 8.65 -7.17 -1.94
N GLN A 125 9.68 -7.82 -1.43
CA GLN A 125 11.04 -7.27 -1.40
C GLN A 125 11.93 -8.04 -2.35
N ILE A 126 12.76 -7.33 -3.10
CA ILE A 126 13.92 -7.98 -3.73
C ILE A 126 14.85 -8.37 -2.57
N ASP A 127 15.07 -9.66 -2.38
CA ASP A 127 16.07 -10.14 -1.44
C ASP A 127 17.43 -9.55 -1.83
N ARG A 128 17.92 -8.58 -1.06
CA ARG A 128 19.34 -8.20 -1.05
C ARG A 128 20.17 -9.29 -0.34
N GLN A 129 19.94 -10.56 -0.67
CA GLN A 129 20.72 -11.71 -0.19
C GLN A 129 21.68 -12.22 -1.27
N ASP A 130 22.47 -11.32 -1.85
CA ASP A 130 23.84 -11.66 -2.28
C ASP A 130 24.88 -11.02 -1.33
N ILE A 131 24.46 -10.62 -0.12
CA ILE A 131 25.40 -10.35 0.97
C ILE A 131 25.83 -11.72 1.48
N VAL A 132 26.90 -12.22 0.86
CA VAL A 132 27.70 -13.39 1.25
C VAL A 132 27.61 -13.62 2.75
N SER A 133 26.86 -14.66 3.15
CA SER A 133 27.04 -15.26 4.47
C SER A 133 28.43 -15.89 4.46
N PHE A 134 29.44 -15.14 4.88
CA PHE A 134 30.72 -15.73 5.26
C PHE A 134 30.48 -16.55 6.53
N SER A 135 30.05 -17.78 6.35
CA SER A 135 30.29 -18.82 7.34
C SER A 135 31.79 -18.98 7.41
N ASP A 136 32.43 -18.36 8.40
CA ASP A 136 33.83 -18.59 8.72
C ASP A 136 34.03 -20.10 8.96
N PRO A 137 34.74 -20.84 8.08
CA PRO A 137 34.90 -22.27 8.24
C PRO A 137 36.07 -22.64 9.15
N ARG A 138 36.67 -21.69 9.90
CA ARG A 138 37.83 -21.97 10.76
C ARG A 138 37.66 -21.42 12.17
N GLY A 139 36.66 -21.94 12.87
CA GLY A 139 36.73 -22.08 14.32
C GLY A 139 37.53 -23.34 14.71
N ASN A 140 38.85 -23.28 14.59
CA ASN A 140 39.90 -23.87 15.45
C ASN A 140 41.29 -23.75 14.77
#